data_AF-A0A7C6F4Y1-F1
#
_entry.id   AF-A0A7C6F4Y1-F1
#
_cell.length_a   1.000
_cell.length_b   1.000
_cell.length_c   1.000
_cell.angle_alpha   90.00
_cell.angle_beta   90.00
_cell.angle_gamma   90.00
#
_symmetry.space_group_name_H-M   'P 1'
#
loop_
_entity.id
_entity.type
_entity.pdbx_description
1 polymer ?
#
loop_
_entity_poly.entity_id
_entity_poly.type
_entity_poly.pdbx_seq_one_letter_code
_entity_poly.pdbx_strand_id
1 'polypeptide(L)'
;MSSERLETALCGVRLRNPVLAASGTFGYGVEFAGLVDLNQLGGIVVKGLSREPMAGNPPPRIWETAAGMINSIGLQNIGVRAFVREKLPLLRGLRTPVFANVFGHTIEDYVEVVRVLEEAEGLAGYELNVSCPNT
;
A
#
# COMPACT_ATOMS: atom_id res chain seq x y z
N MET A 1 -11.11 19.43 -8.19
CA MET A 1 -10.29 20.52 -8.73
C MET A 1 -8.84 20.26 -8.33
N SER A 2 -7.87 20.18 -9.25
CA SER A 2 -6.45 20.19 -8.89
C SER A 2 -6.00 21.64 -8.76
N SER A 3 -5.43 22.01 -7.62
CA SER A 3 -4.76 23.30 -7.46
C SER A 3 -3.30 23.11 -7.86
N GLU A 4 -2.81 23.87 -8.83
CA GLU A 4 -1.39 23.86 -9.22
C GLU A 4 -0.46 24.14 -8.04
N ARG A 5 -0.96 24.82 -6.99
CA ARG A 5 -0.19 25.15 -5.78
C ARG A 5 0.17 23.94 -4.91
N LEU A 6 -0.56 22.83 -5.05
CA LEU A 6 -0.31 21.62 -4.24
C LEU A 6 0.44 20.56 -5.02
N GLU A 7 0.61 20.73 -6.33
CA GLU A 7 1.32 19.76 -7.14
C GLU A 7 2.77 19.59 -6.67
N THR A 8 3.24 18.35 -6.66
CA THR A 8 4.60 18.01 -6.23
C THR A 8 5.12 16.80 -7.01
N ALA A 9 6.40 16.48 -6.83
CA ALA A 9 7.01 15.28 -7.39
C ALA A 9 7.69 14.47 -6.28
N LEU A 10 7.58 13.14 -6.36
CA LEU A 10 8.20 12.19 -5.45
C LEU A 10 8.90 11.11 -6.27
N CYS A 11 10.22 10.98 -6.14
CA CYS A 11 11.01 9.97 -6.86
C CYS A 11 10.77 9.96 -8.39
N GLY A 12 10.53 11.13 -8.99
CA GLY A 12 10.21 11.26 -10.43
C GLY A 12 8.73 11.04 -10.77
N VAL A 13 7.88 10.66 -9.81
CA VAL A 13 6.43 10.52 -9.97
C VAL A 13 5.76 11.86 -9.68
N ARG A 14 5.00 12.38 -10.65
CA ARG A 14 4.21 13.60 -10.48
C ARG A 14 2.95 13.31 -9.67
N LEU A 15 2.75 14.05 -8.58
CA LEU A 15 1.61 13.93 -7.69
C LEU A 15 0.77 15.21 -7.76
N ARG A 16 -0.54 15.06 -7.93
CA ARG A 16 -1.46 16.21 -8.03
C ARG A 16 -1.62 17.01 -6.73
N ASN A 17 -1.27 16.39 -5.60
CA ASN A 17 -1.19 16.98 -4.26
C ASN A 17 -0.28 16.08 -3.38
N PRO A 18 0.17 16.52 -2.20
CA PRO A 18 1.09 15.74 -1.38
C PRO A 18 0.38 14.72 -0.46
N VAL A 19 -0.94 14.55 -0.56
CA VAL A 19 -1.70 13.69 0.35
C VAL A 19 -1.73 12.26 -0.19
N LEU A 20 -1.00 11.36 0.49
CA LEU A 20 -0.99 9.94 0.19
C LEU A 20 -1.78 9.17 1.26
N ALA A 21 -2.57 8.19 0.84
CA ALA A 21 -3.14 7.22 1.76
C ALA A 21 -2.04 6.27 2.24
N ALA A 22 -1.82 6.20 3.55
CA ALA A 22 -0.74 5.42 4.15
C ALA A 22 -0.99 3.90 4.05
N SER A 23 0.09 3.13 3.91
CA SER A 23 0.03 1.68 3.95
C SER A 23 -0.60 1.20 5.26
N GLY A 24 -1.51 0.23 5.16
CA GLY A 24 -2.16 -0.37 6.32
C GLY A 24 -3.36 0.39 6.88
N THR A 25 -3.59 1.64 6.46
CA THR A 25 -4.79 2.42 6.86
C THR A 25 -5.86 2.48 5.78
N PHE A 26 -5.53 2.11 4.54
CA PHE A 26 -6.39 2.28 3.38
C PHE A 26 -6.58 1.01 2.54
N GLY A 27 -6.37 -0.17 3.14
CA GLY A 27 -6.53 -1.46 2.48
C GLY A 27 -5.69 -1.57 1.21
N TYR A 28 -6.31 -1.99 0.10
CA TYR A 28 -5.74 -1.93 -1.24
C TYR A 28 -6.28 -0.75 -2.05
N GLY A 29 -6.96 0.22 -1.40
CA GLY A 29 -7.59 1.38 -2.03
C GLY A 29 -9.01 1.14 -2.53
N VAL A 30 -9.24 0.01 -3.21
CA VAL A 30 -10.55 -0.30 -3.84
C VAL A 30 -11.70 -0.36 -2.84
N GLU A 31 -11.41 -0.74 -1.59
CA GLU A 31 -12.40 -0.82 -0.51
C GLU A 31 -13.01 0.54 -0.15
N PHE A 32 -12.30 1.64 -0.45
CA PHE A 32 -12.73 3.01 -0.13
C PHE A 32 -13.38 3.75 -1.31
N ALA A 33 -13.48 3.12 -2.49
CA ALA A 33 -14.05 3.75 -3.69
C ALA A 33 -15.52 4.18 -3.52
N GLY A 34 -16.26 3.55 -2.60
CA GLY A 34 -17.63 3.95 -2.25
C GLY A 34 -17.73 5.13 -1.26
N LEU A 35 -16.61 5.53 -0.65
CA LEU A 35 -16.56 6.60 0.35
C LEU A 35 -15.89 7.86 -0.19
N VAL A 36 -14.87 7.71 -1.04
CA VAL A 36 -14.12 8.82 -1.63
C VAL A 36 -13.79 8.53 -3.09
N ASP A 37 -13.73 9.57 -3.92
CA ASP A 37 -13.15 9.45 -5.26
C ASP A 37 -11.63 9.28 -5.12
N LEU A 38 -11.14 8.07 -5.43
CA LEU A 38 -9.73 7.71 -5.32
C LEU A 38 -8.82 8.61 -6.17
N ASN A 39 -9.34 9.21 -7.25
CA ASN A 39 -8.60 10.17 -8.07
C ASN A 39 -8.41 11.53 -7.40
N GLN A 40 -8.98 11.73 -6.21
CA GLN A 40 -8.76 12.94 -5.41
C GLN A 40 -7.42 12.93 -4.66
N LEU A 41 -6.91 11.74 -4.34
CA LEU A 41 -5.67 11.56 -3.61
C LEU A 41 -4.43 11.86 -4.48
N GLY A 42 -3.37 12.32 -3.82
CA GLY A 42 -2.04 12.51 -4.41
C GLY A 42 -1.37 11.19 -4.77
N GLY A 43 -1.58 10.17 -3.94
CA GLY A 43 -1.13 8.79 -4.19
C GLY A 43 -1.80 7.81 -3.22
N ILE A 44 -1.68 6.52 -3.49
CA ILE A 44 -2.14 5.44 -2.60
C ILE A 44 -0.97 4.51 -2.37
N VAL A 45 -0.63 4.27 -1.10
CA VAL A 45 0.29 3.20 -0.74
C VAL A 45 -0.54 2.03 -0.23
N VAL A 46 -0.56 0.93 -0.99
CA VAL A 46 -1.40 -0.23 -0.63
C VAL A 46 -0.82 -0.97 0.58
N LYS A 47 -1.66 -1.79 1.22
CA LYS A 47 -1.26 -2.71 2.29
C LYS A 47 0.01 -3.49 1.92
N GLY A 48 0.92 -3.61 2.89
CA GLY A 48 2.14 -4.40 2.77
C GLY A 48 1.92 -5.79 2.19
N LEU A 49 2.67 -6.09 1.13
CA LEU A 49 2.62 -7.33 0.39
C LEU A 49 3.80 -8.21 0.82
N SER A 50 3.48 -9.43 1.24
CA SER A 50 4.46 -10.48 1.48
C SER A 50 4.49 -11.49 0.34
N ARG A 51 5.54 -12.32 0.33
CA ARG A 51 5.68 -13.44 -0.61
C ARG A 51 4.46 -14.37 -0.56
N GLU A 52 4.11 -14.82 0.64
CA GLU A 52 2.96 -15.68 0.92
C GLU A 52 1.87 -14.93 1.69
N PRO A 53 0.59 -15.34 1.63
CA PRO A 53 -0.48 -14.73 2.42
C PRO A 53 -0.22 -14.82 3.92
N MET A 54 -0.61 -13.78 4.67
CA MET A 54 -0.46 -13.72 6.12
C MET A 54 -1.80 -13.50 6.80
N ALA A 55 -2.09 -14.29 7.84
CA ALA A 55 -3.33 -14.16 8.63
C ALA A 55 -3.32 -12.99 9.62
N GLY A 56 -2.12 -12.53 10.01
CA GLY A 56 -1.93 -11.53 11.06
C GLY A 56 -1.99 -12.10 12.48
N ASN A 57 -1.83 -11.22 13.47
CA ASN A 57 -1.82 -11.58 14.89
C ASN A 57 -3.20 -12.02 15.39
N PRO A 58 -3.36 -12.74 16.52
CA PRO A 58 -4.69 -12.98 17.08
C PRO A 58 -5.38 -11.68 17.54
N PRO A 59 -6.73 -11.61 17.57
CA PRO A 59 -7.44 -10.50 18.20
C PRO A 59 -7.28 -10.50 19.74
N PRO A 60 -7.43 -9.34 20.42
CA PRO A 60 -7.71 -8.00 19.87
C PRO A 60 -6.49 -7.37 19.19
N ARG A 61 -6.71 -6.72 18.04
CA ARG A 61 -5.64 -6.13 17.21
C ARG A 61 -5.59 -4.60 17.23
N ILE A 62 -6.60 -3.95 17.81
CA ILE A 62 -6.73 -2.50 17.84
C ILE A 62 -7.18 -2.06 19.23
N TRP A 63 -6.69 -0.91 19.67
CA TRP A 63 -7.04 -0.33 20.97
C TRP A 63 -7.03 1.19 20.89
N GLU A 64 -8.05 1.85 21.43
CA GLU A 64 -8.16 3.31 21.47
C GLU A 64 -7.26 3.91 22.58
N THR A 65 -6.69 5.08 22.32
CA THR A 65 -5.91 5.86 23.29
C THR A 65 -6.34 7.32 23.25
N ALA A 66 -5.93 8.12 24.24
CA ALA A 66 -6.39 9.50 24.44
C ALA A 66 -6.17 10.45 23.24
N ALA A 67 -5.34 10.09 22.26
CA ALA A 67 -5.07 10.88 21.06
C ALA A 67 -4.81 10.01 19.82
N GLY A 68 -5.37 8.80 19.77
CA GLY A 68 -5.17 7.91 18.63
C GLY A 68 -5.52 6.46 18.94
N MET A 69 -4.75 5.55 18.34
CA MET A 69 -4.95 4.12 18.52
C MET A 69 -3.64 3.37 18.44
N ILE A 70 -3.59 2.23 19.12
CA ILE A 70 -2.55 1.22 18.98
C ILE A 70 -3.09 0.11 18.08
N ASN A 71 -2.23 -0.43 17.21
CA ASN A 71 -2.56 -1.61 16.43
C ASN A 71 -1.47 -2.68 16.50
N SER A 72 -1.89 -3.93 16.43
CA SER A 72 -1.07 -5.13 16.32
C SER A 72 -1.69 -6.03 15.25
N ILE A 73 -1.76 -5.53 14.01
CA ILE A 73 -2.39 -6.28 12.91
C ILE A 73 -1.59 -7.55 12.54
N GLY A 74 -0.26 -7.52 12.70
CA GLY A 74 0.62 -8.60 12.29
C GLY A 74 0.75 -8.75 10.77
N LEU A 75 0.64 -7.63 10.04
CA LEU A 75 0.84 -7.58 8.58
C LEU A 75 -0.10 -8.49 7.77
N GLN A 76 -1.32 -8.76 8.27
CA GLN A 76 -2.33 -9.51 7.53
C GLN A 76 -2.46 -8.98 6.09
N ASN A 77 -2.27 -9.86 5.11
CA ASN A 77 -2.34 -9.52 3.69
C ASN A 77 -2.58 -10.78 2.83
N ILE A 78 -3.03 -10.57 1.59
CA ILE A 78 -3.40 -11.67 0.67
C ILE A 78 -2.21 -12.28 -0.09
N GLY A 79 -0.99 -11.78 0.13
CA GLY A 79 0.20 -12.13 -0.64
C GLY A 79 0.29 -11.40 -1.98
N VAL A 80 1.51 -11.24 -2.49
CA VAL A 80 1.79 -10.49 -3.72
C VAL A 80 1.08 -11.06 -4.96
N ARG A 81 1.02 -12.39 -5.09
CA ARG A 81 0.42 -13.05 -6.27
C ARG A 81 -1.09 -12.83 -6.35
N ALA A 82 -1.78 -12.88 -5.22
CA ALA A 82 -3.22 -12.60 -5.19
C ALA A 82 -3.49 -11.10 -5.40
N PHE A 83 -2.64 -10.21 -4.87
CA PHE A 83 -2.73 -8.77 -5.14
C PHE A 83 -2.64 -8.47 -6.64
N VAL A 84 -1.63 -8.99 -7.33
CA VAL A 84 -1.44 -8.80 -8.78
C VAL A 84 -2.64 -9.33 -9.58
N ARG A 85 -3.20 -10.48 -9.17
CA ARG A 85 -4.33 -11.10 -9.87
C ARG A 85 -5.66 -10.38 -9.62
N GLU A 86 -5.92 -9.94 -8.40
CA GLU A 86 -7.28 -9.58 -7.94
C GLU A 86 -7.46 -8.08 -7.68
N LYS A 87 -6.42 -7.39 -7.20
CA LYS A 87 -6.53 -5.99 -6.73
C LYS A 87 -5.89 -5.00 -7.71
N LEU A 88 -4.69 -5.31 -8.20
CA LEU A 88 -3.96 -4.46 -9.13
C LEU A 88 -4.75 -4.11 -10.41
N PRO A 89 -5.50 -5.03 -11.04
CA PRO A 89 -6.27 -4.70 -12.24
C PRO A 89 -7.31 -3.59 -12.02
N LEU A 90 -7.90 -3.52 -10.83
CA LEU A 90 -8.87 -2.49 -10.46
C LEU A 90 -8.20 -1.13 -10.21
N LEU A 91 -6.94 -1.14 -9.78
CA LEU A 91 -6.16 0.06 -9.46
C LEU A 91 -5.55 0.71 -10.70
N ARG A 92 -5.28 -0.07 -11.75
CA ARG A 92 -4.73 0.43 -13.04
C ARG A 92 -5.60 1.49 -13.72
N GLY A 93 -6.91 1.50 -13.44
CA GLY A 93 -7.82 2.50 -14.00
C GLY A 93 -7.73 3.89 -13.34
N LEU A 94 -6.94 4.03 -12.27
CA LEU A 94 -6.82 5.29 -11.55
C LEU A 94 -5.80 6.22 -12.20
N ARG A 95 -6.09 7.52 -12.17
CA ARG A 95 -5.12 8.58 -12.45
C ARG A 95 -4.19 8.83 -11.27
N THR A 96 -4.60 8.43 -10.08
CA THR A 96 -3.80 8.54 -8.85
C THR A 96 -2.71 7.47 -8.86
N PRO A 97 -1.42 7.86 -8.71
CA PRO A 97 -0.32 6.92 -8.61
C PRO A 97 -0.49 5.94 -7.44
N VAL A 98 -0.23 4.66 -7.71
CA VAL A 98 -0.32 3.59 -6.71
C VAL A 98 1.08 3.04 -6.44
N PHE A 99 1.45 2.99 -5.17
CA PHE A 99 2.70 2.46 -4.68
C PHE A 99 2.46 1.15 -3.93
N ALA A 100 3.35 0.18 -4.12
CA ALA A 100 3.29 -1.08 -3.38
C ALA A 100 4.19 -1.02 -2.14
N ASN A 101 3.60 -1.14 -0.95
CA ASN A 101 4.37 -1.43 0.24
C ASN A 101 4.84 -2.89 0.19
N VAL A 102 6.14 -3.11 0.33
CA VAL A 102 6.78 -4.42 0.25
C VAL A 102 7.28 -4.82 1.62
N PHE A 103 6.96 -6.04 2.03
CA PHE A 103 7.37 -6.59 3.31
C PHE A 103 7.98 -7.99 3.12
N GLY A 104 9.01 -8.30 3.92
CA GLY A 104 9.67 -9.59 3.97
C GLY A 104 10.40 -9.81 5.29
N HIS A 105 10.62 -11.08 5.65
CA HIS A 105 11.44 -11.46 6.81
C HIS A 105 12.91 -11.64 6.42
N THR A 106 13.18 -12.05 5.19
CA THR A 106 14.54 -12.13 4.64
C THR A 106 14.67 -11.27 3.38
N ILE A 107 15.91 -11.04 2.93
CA ILE A 107 16.18 -10.32 1.67
C ILE A 107 15.48 -11.01 0.50
N GLU A 108 15.48 -12.35 0.47
CA GLU A 108 14.86 -13.16 -0.57
C GLU A 108 13.34 -12.94 -0.64
N ASP A 109 12.68 -12.68 0.49
CA ASP A 109 11.25 -12.33 0.49
C ASP A 109 11.02 -11.00 -0.24
N TYR A 110 11.81 -9.97 0.05
CA TYR A 110 11.70 -8.68 -0.65
C TYR A 110 11.95 -8.83 -2.14
N VAL A 111 13.00 -9.56 -2.52
CA VAL A 111 13.36 -9.81 -3.93
C VAL A 111 12.24 -10.55 -4.65
N GLU A 112 11.66 -11.58 -4.05
CA GLU A 112 10.58 -12.35 -4.66
C GLU A 112 9.30 -11.52 -4.82
N VAL A 113 8.95 -10.70 -3.81
CA VAL A 113 7.79 -9.80 -3.91
C VAL A 113 8.00 -8.79 -5.04
N VAL A 114 9.15 -8.11 -5.08
CA VAL A 114 9.44 -7.13 -6.13
C VAL A 114 9.45 -7.80 -7.51
N ARG A 115 10.03 -9.00 -7.64
CA ARG A 115 10.04 -9.74 -8.90
C ARG A 115 8.62 -10.02 -9.42
N VAL A 116 7.71 -10.48 -8.57
CA VAL A 116 6.31 -10.71 -8.96
C VAL A 116 5.61 -9.40 -9.33
N LEU A 117 5.93 -8.29 -8.66
CA LEU A 117 5.36 -6.98 -8.98
C LEU A 117 5.89 -6.45 -10.31
N GLU A 118 7.16 -6.64 -10.64
CA GLU A 118 7.77 -6.23 -11.92
C GLU A 118 7.23 -7.03 -13.13
N GLU A 119 6.71 -8.24 -12.91
CA GLU A 119 5.98 -8.98 -13.94
C GLU A 119 4.59 -8.37 -14.26
N ALA A 120 4.17 -7.35 -13.49
CA ALA A 120 2.89 -6.67 -13.63
C ALA A 120 3.06 -5.16 -13.84
N GLU A 121 2.22 -4.59 -14.71
CA GLU A 121 2.22 -3.14 -14.92
C GLU A 121 1.27 -2.40 -13.96
N GLY A 122 1.44 -1.09 -13.83
CA GLY A 122 0.47 -0.19 -13.19
C GLY A 122 0.85 0.34 -11.80
N LEU A 123 2.04 0.02 -11.29
CA LEU A 123 2.58 0.62 -10.08
C LEU A 123 3.48 1.80 -10.43
N ALA A 124 3.44 2.84 -9.60
CA ALA A 124 4.29 4.02 -9.72
C ALA A 124 5.63 3.87 -8.95
N GLY A 125 5.72 2.90 -8.05
CA GLY A 125 6.93 2.61 -7.29
C GLY A 125 6.68 1.72 -6.07
N TYR A 126 7.73 1.56 -5.27
CA TYR A 126 7.76 0.68 -4.10
C TYR A 126 8.08 1.45 -2.82
N GLU A 127 7.43 1.08 -1.73
CA GLU A 127 7.76 1.49 -0.37
C GLU A 127 8.27 0.26 0.39
N LEU A 128 9.58 0.19 0.68
CA LEU A 128 10.15 -0.95 1.40
C LEU A 128 9.90 -0.79 2.91
N ASN A 129 9.12 -1.71 3.49
CA ASN A 129 8.82 -1.71 4.92
C ASN A 129 9.91 -2.41 5.74
N VAL A 130 11.01 -1.68 6.00
CA VAL A 130 12.14 -2.16 6.82
C VAL A 130 11.98 -1.91 8.33
N SER A 131 10.76 -1.57 8.77
CA SER A 131 10.49 -1.22 10.17
C SER A 131 10.30 -2.43 11.08
N CYS A 132 10.10 -3.62 10.50
CA CYS A 132 9.89 -4.85 11.24
C CYS A 132 11.21 -5.40 11.77
N PRO A 133 11.22 -6.03 12.96
CA PRO A 133 12.43 -6.63 13.49
C PRO A 133 12.86 -7.76 12.53
N ASN A 134 14.01 -7.57 11.89
CA ASN A 134 14.76 -8.67 11.28
C ASN A 134 15.01 -9.69 12.40
N THR A 135 14.53 -10.92 12.21
CA THR A 135 14.85 -12.05 13.09
C THR A 135 15.92 -12.90 12.41
#